data_AF-A0A920H5R8-F1
#
_entry.id   AF-A0A920H5R8-F1
#
_cell.length_a   1.000
_cell.length_b   1.000
_cell.length_c   1.000
_cell.angle_alpha   90.00
_cell.angle_beta   90.00
_cell.angle_gamma   90.00
#
_symmetry.space_group_name_H-M   'P 1'
#
loop_
_entity.id
_entity.type
_entity.pdbx_description
1 polymer ?
#
loop_
_entity_poly.entity_id
_entity_poly.type
_entity_poly.pdbx_seq_one_letter_code
_entity_poly.pdbx_strand_id
1 'polypeptide(L)'
;MTRPRTNELLNRVNTKKGDKYVWCTFSSDQIDYDFSNSEVLKEFIKIIIFYLKQGATVFRFDAVAFIWKKLGSSCINLPETHEIVRLFRTILDYLSPKAILVTETNTPARENVTYFGTLMKHTGYIIFLFHRY
;
A
#
# COMPACT_ATOMS: atom_id res chain seq x y z
N MET A 1 13.99 -10.83 -2.01
CA MET A 1 15.07 -10.22 -1.18
C MET A 1 14.43 -9.14 -0.33
N THR A 2 14.46 -9.27 0.99
CA THR A 2 14.10 -8.17 1.90
C THR A 2 15.24 -7.17 1.91
N ARG A 3 14.96 -5.88 1.71
CA ARG A 3 15.96 -4.81 1.91
C ARG A 3 16.56 -4.96 3.31
N PRO A 4 17.90 -4.98 3.48
CA PRO A 4 18.50 -5.09 4.80
C PRO A 4 17.98 -3.94 5.67
N ARG A 5 17.36 -4.28 6.81
CA ARG A 5 16.80 -3.32 7.75
C ARG A 5 17.93 -2.75 8.59
N THR A 6 18.06 -1.43 8.61
CA THR A 6 19.02 -0.73 9.47
C THR A 6 18.47 -0.50 10.89
N ASN A 7 17.15 -0.51 11.06
CA ASN A 7 16.47 -0.15 12.30
C ASN A 7 15.50 -1.24 12.79
N GLU A 8 15.17 -1.21 14.09
CA GLU A 8 14.11 -2.03 14.67
C GLU A 8 12.73 -1.66 14.12
N LEU A 9 11.86 -2.66 13.97
CA LEU A 9 10.49 -2.44 13.49
C LEU A 9 9.63 -1.70 14.53
N LEU A 10 9.83 -1.98 15.81
CA LEU A 10 9.05 -1.37 16.88
C LEU A 10 9.84 -0.22 17.48
N ASN A 11 9.34 1.00 17.31
CA ASN A 11 9.98 2.20 17.83
C ASN A 11 9.16 2.75 18.99
N ARG A 12 9.83 3.11 20.08
CA ARG A 12 9.18 3.76 21.23
C ARG A 12 8.87 5.22 20.87
N VAL A 13 7.61 5.59 20.99
CA VAL A 13 7.11 6.95 20.78
C VAL A 13 6.44 7.44 22.05
N ASN A 14 6.80 8.63 22.49
CA ASN A 14 6.16 9.28 23.62
C ASN A 14 4.83 9.88 23.17
N THR A 15 3.73 9.48 23.81
CA THR A 15 2.40 10.01 23.53
C THR A 15 1.83 10.70 24.77
N LYS A 16 0.76 11.49 24.60
CA LYS A 16 0.01 12.06 25.73
C LYS A 16 -0.52 11.01 26.73
N LYS A 17 -0.58 9.73 26.32
CA LYS A 17 -1.02 8.59 27.14
C LYS A 17 0.15 7.72 27.62
N GLY A 18 1.36 8.25 27.64
CA GLY A 18 2.59 7.53 27.95
C GLY A 18 3.25 6.91 26.73
N ASP A 19 4.28 6.12 26.97
CA ASP A 19 5.06 5.51 25.89
C ASP A 19 4.29 4.39 25.19
N LYS A 20 4.40 4.38 23.87
CA LYS A 20 3.83 3.36 22.99
C LYS A 20 4.90 2.85 22.05
N TYR A 21 4.78 1.60 21.64
CA TYR A 21 5.57 1.05 20.56
C TYR A 21 4.75 1.10 19.29
N VAL A 22 5.34 1.65 18.23
CA VAL A 22 4.71 1.76 16.91
C VAL A 22 5.56 1.05 15.87
N TRP A 23 4.91 0.51 14.85
CA TRP A 23 5.58 -0.19 13.77
C TRP A 23 6.12 0.81 12.75
N CYS A 24 7.40 0.72 12.41
CA CYS A 24 8.06 1.53 11.40
C CYS A 24 8.86 0.62 10.45
N THR A 25 8.38 0.46 9.23
CA THR A 25 8.98 -0.44 8.23
C THR A 25 10.29 0.12 7.65
N PHE A 26 10.38 1.45 7.53
CA PHE A 26 11.50 2.12 6.83
C PHE A 26 12.40 2.89 7.79
N SER A 27 11.87 3.91 8.45
CA SER A 27 12.60 4.78 9.38
C SER A 27 11.73 5.15 10.59
N SER A 28 12.35 5.49 11.72
CA SER A 28 11.65 5.71 13.00
C SER A 28 10.66 6.90 12.96
N ASP A 29 10.84 7.83 12.02
CA ASP A 29 9.93 8.95 11.72
C ASP A 29 8.76 8.57 10.81
N GLN A 30 8.79 7.39 10.18
CA GLN A 30 7.75 6.87 9.30
C GLN A 30 6.97 5.75 10.00
N ILE A 31 5.89 6.13 10.66
CA ILE A 31 4.99 5.20 11.35
C ILE A 31 4.04 4.57 10.33
N ASP A 32 3.98 3.24 10.32
CA ASP A 32 3.08 2.49 9.47
C ASP A 32 1.62 2.67 9.89
N TYR A 33 0.75 2.88 8.90
CA TYR A 33 -0.70 2.81 9.11
C TYR A 33 -1.15 1.36 9.34
N ASP A 34 -2.12 1.21 10.25
CA ASP A 34 -2.77 -0.06 10.54
C ASP A 34 -4.05 -0.23 9.69
N PHE A 35 -3.92 -0.90 8.55
CA PHE A 35 -5.04 -1.18 7.66
C PHE A 35 -6.00 -2.27 8.16
N SER A 36 -5.68 -2.96 9.27
CA SER A 36 -6.65 -3.84 9.93
C SER A 36 -7.77 -3.05 10.61
N ASN A 37 -7.50 -1.77 10.93
CA ASN A 37 -8.51 -0.83 11.37
C ASN A 37 -9.27 -0.24 10.16
N SER A 38 -10.56 -0.56 10.05
CA SER A 38 -11.41 -0.09 8.95
C SER A 38 -11.50 1.43 8.83
N GLU A 39 -11.30 2.18 9.91
CA GLU A 39 -11.31 3.64 9.85
C GLU A 39 -10.13 4.19 9.06
N VAL A 40 -8.95 3.56 9.16
CA VAL A 40 -7.78 3.93 8.34
C VAL A 40 -8.10 3.73 6.87
N LEU A 41 -8.67 2.57 6.51
CA LEU A 41 -9.06 2.29 5.13
C LEU A 41 -10.07 3.33 4.59
N LYS A 42 -11.09 3.68 5.39
CA LYS A 42 -12.08 4.71 5.01
C LYS A 42 -11.43 6.08 4.78
N GLU A 43 -10.49 6.48 5.63
CA GLU A 43 -9.77 7.75 5.44
C GLU A 43 -8.93 7.75 4.16
N PHE A 44 -8.24 6.65 3.84
CA PHE A 44 -7.52 6.55 2.57
C PHE A 44 -8.45 6.62 1.34
N ILE A 45 -9.64 6.01 1.41
CA ILE A 45 -10.66 6.15 0.35
C ILE A 45 -11.08 7.61 0.20
N LYS A 46 -11.32 8.34 1.30
CA LYS A 46 -11.67 9.77 1.25
C LYS A 46 -10.55 10.59 0.62
N ILE A 47 -9.28 10.30 0.94
CA ILE A 47 -8.10 10.95 0.36
C ILE A 47 -8.05 10.72 -1.16
N ILE A 48 -8.27 9.48 -1.62
CA ILE A 48 -8.32 9.17 -3.06
C ILE A 48 -9.42 9.97 -3.75
N ILE A 49 -10.64 9.97 -3.19
CA ILE A 49 -11.78 10.72 -3.72
C ILE A 49 -11.48 12.22 -3.77
N PHE A 50 -10.85 12.76 -2.72
CA PHE A 50 -10.45 14.16 -2.66
C PHE A 50 -9.52 14.51 -3.82
N TYR A 51 -8.44 13.75 -4.02
CA TYR A 51 -7.49 14.04 -5.10
C TYR A 51 -8.10 13.84 -6.50
N LEU A 52 -8.99 12.86 -6.67
CA LEU A 52 -9.76 12.72 -7.91
C LEU A 52 -10.57 13.98 -8.23
N LYS A 53 -11.25 14.55 -7.23
CA LYS A 53 -12.02 15.80 -7.39
C LYS A 53 -11.13 16.99 -7.74
N GLN A 54 -9.87 16.98 -7.31
CA GLN A 54 -8.87 17.98 -7.67
C GLN A 54 -8.21 17.75 -9.04
N GLY A 55 -8.63 16.73 -9.78
CA GLY A 55 -8.13 16.44 -11.13
C GLY A 55 -6.91 15.52 -11.18
N ALA A 56 -6.55 14.85 -10.08
CA ALA A 56 -5.49 13.85 -10.12
C ALA A 56 -5.89 12.67 -11.02
N THR A 57 -5.01 12.30 -11.96
CA THR A 57 -5.23 11.22 -12.93
C THR A 57 -4.30 10.03 -12.72
N VAL A 58 -3.25 10.19 -11.91
CA VAL A 58 -2.26 9.15 -11.63
C VAL A 58 -2.07 9.05 -10.12
N PHE A 59 -2.25 7.83 -9.59
CA PHE A 59 -2.07 7.51 -8.18
C PHE A 59 -0.89 6.57 -8.05
N ARG A 60 0.17 6.99 -7.35
CA ARG A 60 1.30 6.14 -7.00
C ARG A 60 1.16 5.67 -5.56
N PHE A 61 0.89 4.38 -5.37
CA PHE A 61 0.90 3.75 -4.05
C PHE A 61 2.30 3.24 -3.74
N ASP A 62 2.98 4.02 -2.93
CA ASP A 62 4.30 3.71 -2.40
C ASP A 62 4.19 2.61 -1.34
N ALA A 63 5.20 1.73 -1.29
CA ALA A 63 5.33 0.71 -0.25
C ALA A 63 4.10 -0.21 -0.05
N VAL A 64 3.28 -0.38 -1.09
CA VAL A 64 1.99 -1.08 -0.96
C VAL A 64 2.15 -2.54 -0.51
N ALA A 65 3.28 -3.16 -0.84
CA ALA A 65 3.63 -4.51 -0.40
C ALA A 65 3.58 -4.69 1.13
N PHE A 66 3.78 -3.62 1.91
CA PHE A 66 3.87 -3.63 3.37
C PHE A 66 2.56 -3.21 4.06
N ILE A 67 1.48 -2.97 3.32
CA ILE A 67 0.25 -2.37 3.86
C ILE A 67 -0.40 -3.23 4.96
N TRP A 68 -0.29 -4.56 4.87
CA TRP A 68 -0.87 -5.51 5.83
C TRP A 68 0.18 -6.19 6.70
N LYS A 69 -0.12 -6.32 7.99
CA LYS A 69 0.77 -6.91 9.00
C LYS A 69 0.10 -8.10 9.67
N LYS A 70 0.80 -9.24 9.71
CA LYS A 70 0.33 -10.46 10.37
C LYS A 70 1.46 -11.13 11.13
N LEU A 71 1.24 -11.38 12.42
CA LEU A 71 2.21 -12.08 13.27
C LEU A 71 2.57 -13.45 12.68
N GLY A 72 3.86 -13.79 12.73
CA GLY A 72 4.38 -15.05 12.17
C GLY A 72 4.49 -15.08 10.64
N SER A 73 4.27 -13.96 9.94
CA SER A 73 4.45 -13.84 8.50
C SER A 73 5.59 -12.87 8.13
N SER A 74 5.90 -12.76 6.84
CA SER A 74 6.84 -11.77 6.32
C SER A 74 6.32 -10.33 6.39
N CYS A 75 5.00 -10.12 6.54
CA CYS A 75 4.33 -8.82 6.38
C CYS A 75 4.62 -8.14 5.03
N ILE A 76 4.89 -8.92 3.98
CA ILE A 76 5.18 -8.45 2.62
C ILE A 76 4.30 -9.24 1.65
N ASN A 77 3.60 -8.54 0.76
CA ASN A 77 2.72 -9.11 -0.28
C ASN A 77 1.74 -10.18 0.28
N LEU A 78 1.15 -9.90 1.43
CA LEU A 78 0.12 -10.78 1.99
C LEU A 78 -1.16 -10.74 1.12
N PRO A 79 -2.00 -11.78 1.13
CA PRO A 79 -3.27 -11.79 0.39
C PRO A 79 -4.11 -10.54 0.63
N GLU A 80 -4.19 -10.07 1.87
CA GLU A 80 -4.92 -8.88 2.28
C GLU A 80 -4.37 -7.59 1.63
N THR A 81 -3.05 -7.52 1.37
CA THR A 81 -2.45 -6.44 0.59
C THR A 81 -3.05 -6.38 -0.81
N HIS A 82 -3.16 -7.53 -1.48
CA HIS A 82 -3.74 -7.61 -2.83
C HIS A 82 -5.22 -7.21 -2.83
N GLU A 83 -5.97 -7.59 -1.81
CA GLU A 83 -7.39 -7.20 -1.66
C GLU A 83 -7.56 -5.69 -1.49
N ILE A 84 -6.72 -5.06 -0.67
CA ILE A 84 -6.75 -3.60 -0.49
C ILE A 84 -6.42 -2.88 -1.81
N VAL A 85 -5.41 -3.35 -2.55
CA VAL A 85 -5.09 -2.79 -3.88
C VAL A 85 -6.24 -2.97 -4.87
N ARG A 86 -6.88 -4.14 -4.88
CA ARG A 86 -8.03 -4.40 -5.76
C ARG A 86 -9.22 -3.52 -5.40
N LEU A 87 -9.46 -3.29 -4.12
CA LEU A 87 -10.49 -2.36 -3.64
C LEU A 87 -10.23 -0.94 -4.16
N PHE A 88 -9.01 -0.43 -3.99
CA PHE A 88 -8.65 0.90 -4.49
C PHE A 88 -8.75 1.00 -6.01
N ARG A 89 -8.32 -0.02 -6.76
CA ARG A 89 -8.51 -0.09 -8.21
C ARG A 89 -9.99 -0.03 -8.59
N THR A 90 -10.84 -0.80 -7.90
CA THR A 90 -12.29 -0.83 -8.14
C THR A 90 -12.93 0.55 -7.90
N ILE A 91 -12.51 1.25 -6.85
CA ILE A 91 -12.97 2.62 -6.55
C ILE A 91 -12.53 3.59 -7.66
N LEU A 92 -11.27 3.51 -8.09
CA LEU A 92 -10.75 4.33 -9.18
C LEU A 92 -11.50 4.05 -10.50
N ASP A 93 -11.74 2.78 -10.84
CA ASP A 93 -12.51 2.39 -12.03
C ASP A 93 -13.92 2.97 -12.02
N TYR A 94 -14.59 2.92 -10.86
CA TYR A 94 -15.95 3.44 -10.72
C TYR A 94 -16.01 4.96 -10.84
N LEU A 95 -15.07 5.68 -10.23
CA LEU A 95 -15.10 7.14 -10.14
C LEU A 95 -14.42 7.85 -11.31
N SER A 96 -13.36 7.26 -11.87
CA SER A 96 -12.58 7.81 -12.96
C SER A 96 -11.89 6.66 -13.73
N PRO A 97 -12.56 6.05 -14.72
CA PRO A 97 -12.02 4.92 -15.49
C PRO A 97 -10.66 5.19 -16.13
N LYS A 98 -10.32 6.46 -16.38
CA LYS A 98 -9.03 6.87 -16.97
C LYS A 98 -7.91 7.00 -15.93
N ALA A 99 -8.20 6.90 -14.63
CA ALA A 99 -7.20 7.02 -13.58
C ALA A 99 -6.23 5.83 -13.63
N ILE A 100 -4.93 6.16 -13.57
CA ILE A 100 -3.84 5.20 -13.58
C ILE A 100 -3.45 4.90 -12.14
N LEU A 101 -3.33 3.61 -11.81
CA LEU A 101 -2.80 3.17 -10.52
C LEU A 101 -1.39 2.61 -10.74
N VAL A 102 -0.42 3.14 -10.01
CA VAL A 102 0.98 2.73 -10.08
C VAL A 102 1.36 2.18 -8.71
N THR A 103 1.81 0.93 -8.66
CA THR A 103 2.25 0.30 -7.43
C THR A 103 3.76 0.10 -7.48
N GLU A 104 4.47 0.59 -6.47
CA GLU A 104 5.91 0.34 -6.32
C GLU A 104 6.09 -0.93 -5.49
N THR A 105 6.70 -1.96 -6.10
CA THR A 105 7.01 -3.22 -5.44
C THR A 105 8.39 -3.69 -5.90
N ASN A 106 9.35 -3.75 -4.97
CA ASN A 106 10.68 -4.32 -5.23
C ASN A 106 10.71 -5.85 -5.08
N THR A 107 9.62 -6.52 -5.46
CA THR A 107 9.51 -7.99 -5.42
C THR A 107 9.80 -8.62 -6.78
N PRO A 108 10.32 -9.87 -6.80
CA PRO A 108 10.62 -10.56 -8.04
C PRO A 108 9.40 -10.56 -8.97
N ALA A 109 9.61 -10.36 -10.28
CA ALA A 109 8.53 -10.14 -11.25
C ALA A 109 7.41 -11.20 -11.20
N ARG A 110 7.72 -12.43 -10.80
CA ARG A 110 6.77 -13.54 -10.64
C ARG A 110 5.71 -13.30 -9.56
N GLU A 111 6.06 -12.61 -8.48
CA GLU A 111 5.12 -12.23 -7.42
C GLU A 111 4.23 -11.04 -7.84
N ASN A 112 4.65 -10.22 -8.80
CA ASN A 112 3.84 -9.09 -9.26
C ASN A 112 2.69 -9.55 -10.17
N VAL A 113 2.83 -10.72 -10.81
CA VAL A 113 1.76 -11.33 -11.63
C VAL A 113 0.50 -11.61 -10.80
N THR A 114 0.62 -11.84 -9.49
CA THR A 114 -0.55 -12.07 -8.63
C THR A 114 -1.39 -10.80 -8.42
N TYR A 115 -0.80 -9.61 -8.51
CA TYR A 115 -1.55 -8.36 -8.53
C TYR A 115 -2.35 -8.16 -9.82
N PHE A 116 -1.91 -8.77 -10.93
CA PHE A 116 -2.60 -8.72 -12.23
C PHE A 116 -3.74 -9.73 -12.36
N GLY A 117 -4.10 -10.46 -11.29
CA GLY A 117 -5.08 -11.57 -11.31
C GLY A 117 -6.18 -11.40 -12.35
N THR A 118 -6.15 -12.24 -13.39
CA THR A 118 -7.15 -12.36 -14.48
C THR A 118 -7.79 -11.05 -14.98
N LEU A 119 -7.04 -9.95 -15.02
CA LEU A 119 -7.55 -8.59 -15.26
C LEU A 119 -7.62 -8.19 -16.75
N MET A 120 -7.93 -9.13 -17.64
CA MET A 120 -8.18 -8.82 -19.07
C MET A 120 -9.56 -8.20 -19.36
N LYS A 121 -10.19 -7.46 -18.43
CA LYS A 121 -11.55 -6.92 -18.72
C LYS A 121 -11.88 -5.47 -18.34
N HIS A 122 -11.04 -4.70 -17.66
CA HIS A 122 -11.38 -3.29 -17.43
C HIS A 122 -10.20 -2.34 -17.62
N THR A 123 -10.51 -1.22 -18.26
CA THR A 123 -9.66 -0.24 -18.95
C THR A 123 -8.83 0.64 -17.99
N GLY A 124 -8.14 0.05 -17.02
CA GLY A 124 -7.26 0.74 -16.08
C GLY A 124 -5.90 0.06 -16.00
N TYR A 125 -4.83 0.76 -16.36
CA TYR A 125 -3.47 0.21 -16.26
C TYR A 125 -3.04 0.19 -14.78
N ILE A 126 -2.68 -1.00 -14.26
CA ILE A 126 -1.81 -1.14 -13.09
C ILE A 126 -0.39 -1.20 -13.61
N ILE A 127 0.41 -0.18 -13.30
CA ILE A 127 1.81 -0.12 -13.72
C ILE A 127 2.70 -0.41 -12.52
N PHE A 128 3.56 -1.42 -12.63
CA PHE A 128 4.59 -1.69 -11.65
C PHE A 128 5.86 -0.94 -12.04
N LEU A 129 6.29 0.00 -11.20
CA LEU A 129 7.59 0.63 -11.33
C LEU A 129 8.63 -0.25 -10.62
N PHE A 130 9.56 -0.80 -11.39
CA PHE A 130 10.73 -1.50 -10.86
C PHE A 130 11.88 -0.49 -10.73
N HIS A 131 12.48 -0.39 -9.55
CA HIS A 131 13.85 0.14 -9.46
C HIS A 131 14.80 -1.00 -9.85
N ARG A 132 15.33 -0.96 -11.07
CA ARG A 132 16.57 -1.69 -11.38
C ARG A 132 17.68 -1.00 -10.59
N TYR A 133 18.25 -1.70 -9.62
CA TYR A 133 19.60 -1.40 -9.17
C TYR A 133 20.59 -1.76 -10.26
#